data_AF-A0A7C6PZ37-F1
#
_entry.id   AF-A0A7C6PZ37-F1
#
_cell.length_a   1.000
_cell.length_b   1.000
_cell.length_c   1.000
_cell.angle_alpha   90.00
_cell.angle_beta   90.00
_cell.angle_gamma   90.00
#
_symmetry.space_group_name_H-M   'P 1'
#
loop_
_entity.id
_entity.type
_entity.pdbx_description
1 polymer ?
#
loop_
_entity_poly.entity_id
_entity_poly.type
_entity_poly.pdbx_seq_one_letter_code
_entity_poly.pdbx_strand_id
1 'polypeptide(L)' 'MYVVCAEHLEQAIDEFVEIYEVPPDLYYLDKLSFSDWDTPNKCDFCDQLPKYLVV' A
#
# COMPACT_ATOMS: atom_id res chain seq x y z
N MET A 1 -2.64 2.82 -6.80
CA MET A 1 -1.43 2.64 -5.98
C MET A 1 -1.71 3.19 -4.60
N TYR A 2 -1.89 2.32 -3.62
CA TYR A 2 -2.06 2.69 -2.21
C TYR A 2 -0.87 2.17 -1.41
N VAL A 3 -0.34 3.01 -0.53
CA VAL A 3 0.74 2.62 0.36
C VAL A 3 0.20 2.65 1.77
N VAL A 4 0.05 1.48 2.39
CA VAL A 4 -0.77 1.32 3.59
C VAL A 4 -0.08 0.51 4.67
N CYS A 5 -0.45 0.79 5.92
CA CYS A 5 -0.07 -0.04 7.06
C CYS A 5 -0.87 -1.36 7.06
N ALA A 6 -0.50 -2.29 7.93
CA ALA A 6 -1.18 -3.58 8.04
C ALA A 6 -2.66 -3.46 8.39
N GLU A 7 -3.03 -2.40 9.12
CA GLU A 7 -4.39 -2.15 9.58
C GLU A 7 -5.32 -1.66 8.46
N HIS A 8 -4.81 -0.82 7.55
CA HIS A 8 -5.57 -0.27 6.43
C HIS A 8 -5.41 -1.06 5.13
N LEU A 9 -4.77 -2.23 5.20
CA LEU A 9 -4.57 -3.08 4.03
C LEU A 9 -5.89 -3.56 3.44
N GLU A 10 -6.80 -4.06 4.28
CA GLU A 10 -8.10 -4.57 3.84
C GLU A 10 -8.94 -3.47 3.18
N GLN A 11 -8.96 -2.29 3.78
CA GLN A 11 -9.66 -1.11 3.23
C GLN A 11 -9.10 -0.69 1.87
N ALA A 12 -7.78 -0.70 1.71
CA ALA A 12 -7.14 -0.35 0.45
C ALA A 12 -7.45 -1.34 -0.68
N ILE A 13 -7.54 -2.63 -0.34
CA ILE A 13 -7.90 -3.68 -1.30
C ILE A 13 -9.35 -3.51 -1.72
N ASP A 14 -10.27 -3.28 -0.77
CA ASP A 14 -11.69 -3.11 -1.03
C ASP A 14 -11.94 -1.94 -1.99
N GLU A 15 -11.41 -0.75 -1.66
CA GLU A 15 -11.48 0.45 -2.51
C GLU A 15 -10.87 0.21 -3.90
N PHE A 16 -9.75 -0.53 -3.98
CA PHE A 16 -9.14 -0.84 -5.26
C PHE A 16 -10.03 -1.75 -6.10
N VAL A 17 -10.59 -2.81 -5.52
CA VAL A 17 -11.47 -3.74 -6.24
C VAL A 17 -12.76 -3.03 -6.65
N GLU A 18 -13.30 -2.12 -5.84
CA GLU A 18 -14.48 -1.33 -6.20
C GLU A 18 -14.21 -0.39 -7.39
N ILE A 19 -13.03 0.26 -7.43
CA ILE A 19 -12.69 1.23 -8.48
C ILE A 19 -12.26 0.55 -9.78
N TYR A 20 -11.40 -0.47 -9.67
CA TYR A 20 -10.74 -1.09 -10.82
C TYR A 20 -11.40 -2.40 -11.26
N GLU A 21 -12.38 -2.90 -10.50
CA GLU A 21 -13.10 -4.17 -10.74
C GLU A 21 -12.15 -5.39 -10.90
N VAL A 22 -10.91 -5.27 -10.42
CA VAL A 22 -9.87 -6.29 -10.52
C VAL A 22 -9.12 -6.44 -9.19
N PRO A 23 -8.59 -7.64 -8.89
CA PRO A 23 -7.77 -7.83 -7.70
C PRO A 23 -6.46 -7.02 -7.81
N PRO A 24 -6.07 -6.29 -6.76
CA PRO A 24 -4.78 -5.61 -6.73
C PRO A 24 -3.62 -6.58 -6.50
N ASP A 25 -2.43 -6.16 -6.93
CA ASP A 25 -1.16 -6.77 -6.57
C ASP A 25 -0.62 -6.20 -5.25
N LEU A 26 -0.10 -7.08 -4.41
CA LEU A 26 0.37 -6.75 -3.06
C LEU A 26 1.87 -6.97 -2.90
N TYR A 27 2.58 -5.89 -2.60
CA TYR A 27 4.02 -5.90 -2.37
C TYR A 27 4.37 -5.48 -0.95
N TYR A 28 5.36 -6.15 -0.36
CA TYR A 28 5.93 -5.78 0.94
C TYR A 28 7.03 -4.75 0.75
N LEU A 29 6.86 -3.59 1.39
CA LEU A 29 7.88 -2.53 1.37
C LEU A 29 9.19 -2.99 2.02
N ASP A 30 9.12 -3.85 3.04
CA ASP A 30 10.27 -4.45 3.73
C ASP A 30 11.22 -5.21 2.79
N LYS A 31 10.67 -5.82 1.72
CA LYS A 31 11.46 -6.57 0.72
C LYS A 31 11.94 -5.73 -0.45
N LEU A 32 11.47 -4.50 -0.56
CA LEU A 32 11.86 -3.58 -1.62
C LEU A 32 13.02 -2.73 -1.10
N SER A 33 14.24 -3.11 -1.47
CA SER A 33 15.43 -2.27 -1.25
C SER A 33 15.37 -1.07 -2.19
N PHE A 34 14.58 -0.06 -1.84
CA PHE A 34 14.51 1.19 -2.58
C PHE A 34 15.84 1.94 -2.42
N SER A 35 16.75 1.84 -3.40
CA SER A 35 17.98 2.65 -3.42
C SER A 35 17.75 4.10 -3.85
N ASP A 36 16.63 4.43 -4.51
CA ASP A 36 16.48 5.74 -5.18
C ASP A 36 15.03 6.29 -5.24
N TRP A 37 14.05 5.70 -4.54
CA TRP A 37 12.69 6.23 -4.53
C TRP A 37 12.30 6.59 -3.10
N ASP A 38 11.93 7.85 -2.87
CA ASP A 38 11.38 8.40 -1.63
C ASP A 38 10.20 7.52 -1.17
N THR A 39 10.50 6.56 -0.28
CA THR A 39 9.50 5.61 0.20
C THR A 39 8.47 6.41 0.97
N PRO A 40 7.18 6.38 0.59
CA PRO A 40 6.16 7.10 1.33
C PRO A 40 6.22 6.66 2.79
N ASN A 41 6.49 7.63 3.67
CA ASN A 41 6.81 7.35 5.07
C ASN A 41 5.55 7.18 5.92
N LYS A 42 4.38 7.38 5.31
CA LYS A 42 3.07 7.37 5.94
C LYS A 42 2.06 6.61 5.10
N CYS A 43 1.16 5.93 5.78
CA CYS A 43 0.01 5.26 5.19
C CYS A 43 -0.92 6.30 4.55
N ASP A 44 -1.57 5.93 3.45
CA ASP A 44 -2.52 6.81 2.76
C ASP A 44 -3.75 7.12 3.64
N PHE A 45 -4.09 6.20 4.54
CA PHE A 45 -5.23 6.30 5.44
C PHE A 45 -4.88 6.76 6.86
N CYS A 46 -3.60 6.76 7.25
CA CYS A 46 -3.17 7.20 8.58
C CYS A 46 -1.69 7.62 8.63
N ASP A 47 -1.25 8.29 9.68
CA ASP A 47 0.16 8.70 9.84
C ASP A 47 1.12 7.57 10.28
N GLN A 48 0.71 6.30 10.20
CA GLN A 48 1.59 5.18 10.52
C GLN A 48 2.53 4.82 9.38
N LEU A 49 3.66 4.20 9.73
CA LEU A 49 4.59 3.63 8.75
C LEU A 49 3.88 2.56 7.90
N PRO A 50 3.84 2.73 6.57
CA PRO A 50 3.24 1.74 5.70
C PRO A 50 4.14 0.50 5.59
N LYS A 51 3.50 -0.65 5.35
CA LYS A 51 4.19 -1.94 5.16
C LYS A 51 3.88 -2.58 3.82
N TYR A 52 2.77 -2.19 3.21
CA TYR A 52 2.22 -2.79 2.01
C TYR A 52 2.04 -1.74 0.92
N LEU A 53 2.28 -2.17 -0.30
CA LEU A 53 2.01 -1.45 -1.53
C LEU A 53 0.95 -2.23 -2.31
N VAL A 54 -0.18 -1.59 -2.56
CA VAL A 54 -1.33 -2.13 -3.31
C VAL A 54 -1.36 -1.44 -4.67
N VAL A 55 -1.16 -2.18 -5.76
CA VAL A 55 -1.09 -1.63 -7.14
C VAL A 55 -1.90 -2.41 -8.14
#